data_AF-A0A7J9BBS0-F1
#
_entry.id   AF-A0A7J9BBS0-F1
#
_cell.length_a   1.000
_cell.length_b   1.000
_cell.length_c   1.000
_cell.angle_alpha   90.00
_cell.angle_beta   90.00
_cell.angle_gamma   90.00
#
_symmetry.space_group_name_H-M   'P 1'
#
loop_
_entity.id
_entity.type
_entity.pdbx_description
1 polymer ?
#
loop_
_entity_poly.entity_id
_entity_poly.type
_entity_poly.pdbx_seq_one_letter_code
_entity_poly.pdbx_strand_id
1 'polypeptide(L)'
;YGAGFTLQFVQNVIIHNIHIHRIVPSSGGLIRDSEDHFGYRTAVQGSTAITISNCHFTHHDAVMLLGASDNYSKDQFMQVTLAFNHFGKELLQRMPRCRWGFFHVVNNDYTHWKMYAI
;
A
#
# COMPACT_ATOMS: atom_id res chain seq x y z
N TYR A 1 0.74 -7.28 10.65
CA TYR A 1 0.34 -5.92 11.07
C TYR A 1 -0.25 -5.20 9.87
N GLY A 2 -1.51 -4.75 10.03
CA GLY A 2 -2.46 -4.46 8.96
C GLY A 2 -2.04 -3.37 7.97
N ALA A 3 -2.45 -3.56 6.73
CA ALA A 3 -2.45 -2.56 5.67
C ALA A 3 -3.90 -2.08 5.47
N GLY A 4 -4.10 -0.79 5.16
CA GLY A 4 -5.43 -0.26 4.86
C GLY A 4 -6.14 -0.96 3.70
N PHE A 5 -5.39 -1.39 2.69
CA PHE A 5 -5.86 -2.24 1.59
C PHE A 5 -4.75 -3.20 1.16
N THR A 6 -5.12 -4.37 0.62
CA THR A 6 -4.17 -5.39 0.14
C THR A 6 -4.42 -5.63 -1.35
N LEU A 7 -3.36 -5.60 -2.15
CA LEU A 7 -3.38 -6.00 -3.56
C LEU A 7 -2.51 -7.24 -3.72
N GLN A 8 -3.00 -8.30 -4.36
CA GLN A 8 -2.24 -9.55 -4.53
C GLN A 8 -2.58 -10.15 -5.90
N PHE A 9 -1.55 -10.47 -6.69
CA PHE A 9 -1.65 -11.04 -8.04
C PHE A 9 -2.52 -10.23 -9.02
N VAL A 10 -2.61 -8.91 -8.84
CA VAL A 10 -3.43 -8.03 -9.69
C VAL A 10 -2.58 -7.07 -10.51
N GLN A 11 -3.05 -6.76 -11.70
CA GLN A 11 -2.40 -5.81 -12.61
C GLN A 11 -3.39 -4.77 -13.09
N ASN A 12 -2.91 -3.58 -13.45
CA ASN A 12 -3.72 -2.49 -14.01
C ASN A 12 -4.78 -1.98 -13.01
N VAL A 13 -4.31 -1.55 -11.84
CA VAL A 13 -5.17 -1.06 -10.75
C VAL A 13 -5.03 0.44 -10.60
N ILE A 14 -6.16 1.16 -10.56
CA ILE A 14 -6.21 2.58 -10.20
C ILE A 14 -6.93 2.72 -8.86
N ILE A 15 -6.25 3.31 -7.89
CA ILE A 15 -6.82 3.74 -6.62
C ILE A 15 -6.82 5.26 -6.63
N HIS A 16 -8.00 5.87 -6.62
CA HIS A 16 -8.11 7.30 -6.87
C HIS A 16 -9.18 7.97 -6.03
N ASN A 17 -8.86 9.18 -5.54
CA ASN A 17 -9.81 10.09 -4.90
C ASN A 17 -10.57 9.46 -3.71
N ILE A 18 -9.83 8.72 -2.87
CA ILE A 18 -10.38 8.14 -1.63
C ILE A 18 -9.65 8.66 -0.40
N HIS A 19 -10.39 8.78 0.70
CA HIS A 19 -9.84 9.09 2.01
C HIS A 19 -9.70 7.81 2.83
N ILE A 20 -8.46 7.47 3.17
CA ILE A 20 -8.14 6.32 4.01
C ILE A 20 -7.71 6.85 5.37
N HIS A 21 -8.49 6.53 6.40
CA HIS A 21 -8.20 7.00 7.74
C HIS A 21 -8.63 6.00 8.80
N ARG A 22 -7.92 6.02 9.94
CA ARG A 22 -8.29 5.26 11.15
C ARG A 22 -8.43 3.76 10.91
N ILE A 23 -7.52 3.20 10.12
CA ILE A 23 -7.40 1.74 10.01
C ILE A 23 -6.78 1.24 11.31
N VAL A 24 -7.49 0.35 11.99
CA VAL A 24 -7.03 -0.29 13.21
C VAL A 24 -6.26 -1.55 12.83
N PRO A 25 -4.97 -1.67 13.18
CA PRO A 25 -4.23 -2.91 12.97
C PRO A 25 -4.93 -4.06 13.71
N SER A 26 -5.22 -5.13 12.98
CA SER A 26 -5.72 -6.38 13.55
C SER A 26 -4.74 -7.51 13.24
N SER A 27 -4.88 -8.64 13.93
CA SER A 27 -4.15 -9.89 13.66
C SER A 27 -4.40 -10.42 12.24
N GLY A 28 -5.46 -9.93 11.57
CA GLY A 28 -5.90 -10.40 10.28
C GLY A 28 -6.81 -11.62 10.42
N GLY A 29 -7.04 -12.33 9.32
CA GLY A 29 -7.89 -13.52 9.30
C GLY A 29 -7.99 -14.12 7.90
N LEU A 30 -8.78 -15.17 7.79
CA LEU A 30 -9.19 -15.72 6.50
C LEU A 30 -10.12 -14.71 5.82
N ILE A 31 -9.68 -14.19 4.68
CA ILE A 31 -10.49 -13.29 3.86
C ILE A 31 -10.91 -14.04 2.60
N ARG A 32 -12.18 -13.93 2.26
CA ARG A 32 -12.75 -14.44 1.02
C ARG A 32 -12.55 -13.43 -0.11
N ASP A 33 -12.08 -13.85 -1.27
CA ASP A 33 -11.94 -13.04 -2.49
C ASP A 33 -12.74 -13.57 -3.69
N SER A 34 -13.24 -14.81 -3.63
CA SER A 34 -14.23 -15.34 -4.59
C SER A 34 -15.23 -16.26 -3.89
N GLU A 35 -16.21 -16.83 -4.61
CA GLU A 35 -17.12 -17.80 -3.99
C GLU A 35 -16.39 -19.05 -3.49
N ASP A 36 -15.34 -19.47 -4.20
CA ASP A 36 -14.61 -20.71 -3.94
C ASP A 36 -13.23 -20.53 -3.30
N HIS A 37 -12.80 -19.28 -3.06
CA HIS A 37 -11.45 -18.99 -2.55
C HIS A 37 -11.45 -18.16 -1.26
N PHE A 38 -10.77 -18.73 -0.25
CA PHE A 38 -10.50 -18.13 1.05
C PHE A 38 -9.03 -18.32 1.36
N GLY A 39 -8.36 -17.26 1.80
CA GLY A 39 -6.95 -17.33 2.11
C GLY A 39 -6.55 -16.41 3.25
N TYR A 40 -5.45 -16.74 3.91
CA TYR A 40 -4.80 -15.81 4.82
C TYR A 40 -4.18 -14.70 3.98
N ARG A 41 -4.70 -13.48 4.11
CA ARG A 41 -4.15 -12.34 3.38
C ARG A 41 -2.85 -11.93 4.04
N THR A 42 -1.77 -12.35 3.41
CA THR A 42 -0.43 -11.83 3.68
C THR A 42 0.05 -11.16 2.40
N ALA A 43 0.83 -10.09 2.57
CA ALA A 43 1.80 -9.57 1.60
C ALA A 43 1.37 -9.36 0.13
N VAL A 44 1.55 -8.14 -0.38
CA VAL A 44 1.49 -7.86 -1.84
C VAL A 44 2.46 -8.79 -2.57
N GLN A 45 1.94 -9.57 -3.53
CA GLN A 45 2.72 -10.49 -4.36
C GLN A 45 2.38 -10.28 -5.84
N GLY A 46 3.38 -10.05 -6.68
CA GLY A 46 3.27 -10.09 -8.15
C GLY A 46 2.33 -9.05 -8.76
N SER A 47 1.99 -7.98 -8.02
CA SER A 47 1.12 -6.91 -8.53
C SER A 47 1.94 -5.86 -9.28
N THR A 48 1.43 -5.34 -10.39
CA THR A 48 2.15 -4.33 -11.21
C THR A 48 1.17 -3.41 -11.94
N ALA A 49 1.68 -2.34 -12.55
CA ALA A 49 0.88 -1.28 -13.17
C ALA A 49 -0.19 -0.73 -12.21
N ILE A 50 0.26 -0.24 -11.05
CA ILE A 50 -0.60 0.35 -10.03
C ILE A 50 -0.43 1.87 -10.03
N THR A 51 -1.52 2.62 -10.04
CA THR A 51 -1.52 4.07 -9.79
C THR A 51 -2.35 4.39 -8.57
N ILE A 52 -1.77 5.10 -7.61
CA ILE A 52 -2.46 5.63 -6.43
C ILE A 52 -2.36 7.15 -6.49
N SER A 53 -3.51 7.82 -6.63
CA SER A 53 -3.51 9.27 -6.84
C SER A 53 -4.69 10.01 -6.22
N ASN A 54 -4.45 11.28 -5.87
CA ASN A 54 -5.46 12.14 -5.23
C ASN A 54 -6.08 11.52 -3.97
N CYS A 55 -5.39 10.61 -3.29
CA CYS A 55 -5.87 10.01 -2.05
C CYS A 55 -5.40 10.81 -0.84
N HIS A 56 -6.16 10.77 0.25
CA HIS A 56 -5.80 11.36 1.52
C HIS A 56 -5.56 10.26 2.55
N PHE A 57 -4.43 10.29 3.25
CA PHE A 57 -4.05 9.31 4.27
C PHE A 57 -3.87 10.00 5.62
N THR A 58 -4.50 9.49 6.67
CA THR A 58 -4.31 10.02 8.04
C THR A 58 -4.50 8.93 9.11
N HIS A 59 -3.95 9.14 10.31
CA HIS A 59 -4.18 8.28 11.48
C HIS A 59 -3.87 6.78 11.22
N HIS A 60 -2.64 6.49 10.81
CA HIS A 60 -2.20 5.14 10.46
C HIS A 60 -0.70 4.96 10.75
N ASP A 61 -0.31 3.84 11.37
CA ASP A 61 1.11 3.53 11.62
C ASP A 61 1.83 3.16 10.31
N ALA A 62 1.52 1.98 9.77
CA ALA A 62 2.14 1.43 8.56
C ALA A 62 1.27 1.71 7.32
N VAL A 63 1.47 2.86 6.68
CA VAL A 63 0.51 3.38 5.67
C VAL A 63 0.43 2.50 4.42
N MET A 64 1.57 2.15 3.82
CA MET A 64 1.62 1.46 2.54
C MET A 64 2.88 0.59 2.42
N LEU A 65 2.69 -0.71 2.21
CA LEU A 65 3.76 -1.67 1.95
C LEU A 65 3.64 -2.24 0.54
N LEU A 66 4.62 -1.97 -0.31
CA LEU A 66 4.68 -2.44 -1.69
C LEU A 66 5.89 -3.39 -1.84
N GLY A 67 5.63 -4.67 -2.14
CA GLY A 67 6.65 -5.72 -2.08
C GLY A 67 6.87 -6.20 -0.64
N ALA A 68 6.09 -7.19 -0.21
CA ALA A 68 6.00 -7.51 1.20
C ALA A 68 6.98 -8.60 1.68
N SER A 69 7.50 -9.42 0.78
CA SER A 69 8.51 -10.45 1.07
C SER A 69 9.89 -10.05 0.53
N ASP A 70 10.92 -10.22 1.37
CA ASP A 70 12.31 -10.02 0.96
C ASP A 70 12.79 -11.12 -0.01
N ASN A 71 12.07 -12.24 -0.14
CA ASN A 71 12.46 -13.40 -0.94
C ASN A 71 11.63 -13.59 -2.22
N TYR A 72 10.69 -12.68 -2.54
CA TYR A 72 9.80 -12.84 -3.69
C TYR A 72 10.30 -12.06 -4.90
N SER A 73 11.31 -12.60 -5.58
CA SER A 73 11.99 -11.95 -6.71
C SER A 73 11.09 -11.56 -7.88
N LYS A 74 9.90 -12.17 -8.01
CA LYS A 74 8.91 -11.78 -9.04
C LYS A 74 8.39 -10.35 -8.84
N ASP A 75 8.53 -9.76 -7.65
CA ASP A 75 8.18 -8.35 -7.40
C ASP A 75 9.15 -7.38 -8.09
N GLN A 76 10.26 -7.83 -8.69
CA GLN A 76 11.16 -6.96 -9.48
C GLN A 76 10.48 -6.30 -10.68
N PHE A 77 9.37 -6.89 -11.16
CA PHE A 77 8.57 -6.34 -12.27
C PHE A 77 7.42 -5.44 -11.79
N MET A 78 7.28 -5.22 -10.48
CA MET A 78 6.30 -4.32 -9.92
C MET A 78 6.59 -2.89 -10.37
N GLN A 79 5.58 -2.22 -10.89
CA GLN A 79 5.62 -0.81 -11.26
C GLN A 79 4.47 -0.09 -10.57
N VAL A 80 4.79 0.91 -9.76
CA VAL A 80 3.80 1.71 -9.03
C VAL A 80 4.08 3.19 -9.20
N THR A 81 3.02 3.95 -9.47
CA THR A 81 3.03 5.42 -9.40
C THR A 81 2.21 5.88 -8.21
N LEU A 82 2.82 6.70 -7.36
CA LEU A 82 2.15 7.46 -6.30
C LEU A 82 2.22 8.92 -6.68
N ALA A 83 1.07 9.54 -6.96
CA ALA A 83 1.03 10.93 -7.40
C ALA A 83 -0.09 11.73 -6.75
N PHE A 84 0.19 12.97 -6.35
CA PHE A 84 -0.83 13.91 -5.85
C PHE A 84 -1.58 13.43 -4.61
N ASN A 85 -1.02 12.50 -3.84
CA ASN A 85 -1.62 12.07 -2.58
C ASN A 85 -1.26 13.04 -1.47
N HIS A 86 -2.16 13.20 -0.51
CA HIS A 86 -1.92 13.93 0.73
C HIS A 86 -1.69 12.94 1.88
N PHE A 87 -0.46 12.88 2.38
CA PHE A 87 -0.05 12.15 3.58
C PHE A 87 -0.09 13.12 4.77
N GLY A 88 -1.24 13.15 5.43
CA GLY A 88 -1.57 14.10 6.47
C GLY A 88 -1.08 13.69 7.86
N LYS A 89 -1.82 14.14 8.87
CA LYS A 89 -1.47 13.95 10.29
C LYS A 89 -1.59 12.51 10.78
N GLU A 90 -0.87 12.27 11.88
CA GLU A 90 -0.94 11.01 12.64
C GLU A 90 -0.50 9.80 11.80
N LEU A 91 0.46 10.01 10.91
CA LEU A 91 1.12 8.94 10.15
C LEU A 91 2.48 8.61 10.78
N LEU A 92 2.78 7.33 10.98
CA LEU A 92 4.07 6.92 11.56
C LEU A 92 5.12 6.68 10.48
N GLN A 93 4.85 5.81 9.51
CA GLN A 93 5.83 5.29 8.56
C GLN A 93 5.23 4.72 7.26
N ARG A 94 6.10 4.42 6.28
CA ARG A 94 5.81 3.64 5.06
C ARG A 94 4.88 4.33 4.08
N MET A 95 5.29 5.47 3.54
CA MET A 95 4.52 6.30 2.60
C MET A 95 5.24 6.53 1.25
N PRO A 96 5.64 5.48 0.50
CA PRO A 96 5.49 4.05 0.77
C PRO A 96 6.77 3.43 1.37
N ARG A 97 6.68 2.20 1.87
CA ARG A 97 7.87 1.32 1.98
C ARG A 97 7.87 0.31 0.84
N CYS A 98 8.97 0.28 0.10
CA CYS A 98 9.09 -0.41 -1.18
C CYS A 98 10.15 -1.51 -1.17
N ARG A 99 9.95 -2.54 -2.00
CA ARG A 99 10.95 -3.57 -2.31
C ARG A 99 10.89 -4.00 -3.77
N TRP A 100 12.05 -4.34 -4.32
CA TRP A 100 12.28 -4.92 -5.66
C TRP A 100 11.91 -4.04 -6.87
N GLY A 101 10.66 -3.61 -6.98
CA GLY A 101 10.11 -2.97 -8.18
C GLY A 101 10.58 -1.54 -8.44
N PHE A 102 9.98 -0.94 -9.46
CA PHE A 102 10.12 0.47 -9.80
C PHE A 102 8.98 1.30 -9.21
N PHE A 103 9.33 2.40 -8.55
CA PHE A 103 8.37 3.25 -7.84
C PHE A 103 8.56 4.71 -8.25
N HIS A 104 7.55 5.28 -8.88
CA HIS A 104 7.50 6.69 -9.21
C HIS A 104 6.69 7.43 -8.15
N VAL A 105 7.38 8.17 -7.28
CA VAL A 105 6.76 8.95 -6.19
C VAL A 105 6.91 10.43 -6.53
N VAL A 106 5.82 11.07 -6.96
CA VAL A 106 5.87 12.41 -7.56
C VAL A 106 4.73 13.29 -7.04
N ASN A 107 5.02 14.55 -6.72
CA ASN A 107 4.00 15.55 -6.32
C ASN A 107 3.04 15.08 -5.21
N ASN A 108 3.51 14.24 -4.29
CA ASN A 108 2.74 13.92 -3.09
C ASN A 108 3.06 14.96 -2.00
N ASP A 109 2.04 15.37 -1.26
CA ASP A 109 2.18 16.25 -0.11
C ASP A 109 2.37 15.41 1.15
N TYR A 110 3.45 15.68 1.88
CA TYR A 110 3.76 15.03 3.15
C TYR A 110 3.88 16.12 4.20
N THR A 111 3.06 16.06 5.25
CA THR A 111 2.99 17.19 6.20
C THR A 111 3.43 16.84 7.61
N HIS A 112 3.15 15.62 8.12
CA HIS A 112 3.27 15.33 9.56
C HIS A 112 3.60 13.86 9.88
N TRP A 113 4.64 13.29 9.27
CA TRP A 113 5.09 11.94 9.62
C TRP A 113 5.94 11.92 10.89
N LYS A 114 5.84 10.84 11.67
CA LYS A 114 6.48 10.73 12.99
C LYS A 114 7.80 9.95 13.01
N MET A 115 7.97 8.94 12.13
CA MET A 115 9.20 8.12 12.07
C MET A 115 9.97 8.33 10.77
N TYR A 116 9.36 8.02 9.62
CA TYR A 116 9.91 8.33 8.29
C TYR A 116 8.80 8.40 7.25
N ALA A 117 9.06 9.05 6.12
CA ALA A 117 8.14 9.10 4.99
C ALA A 117 8.35 7.92 4.04
N ILE A 118 9.47 7.91 3.31
CA ILE A 118 9.82 6.92 2.28
C ILE A 118 11.01 6.09 2.76
#